data_AF-A0A2V9EAA9-F1
#
_entry.id   AF-A0A2V9EAA9-F1
#
_cell.length_a   1.000
_cell.length_b   1.000
_cell.length_c   1.000
_cell.angle_alpha   90.00
_cell.angle_beta   90.00
_cell.angle_gamma   90.00
#
_symmetry.space_group_name_H-M   'P 1'
#
loop_
_entity.id
_entity.type
_entity.pdbx_description
1 polymer ?
#
loop_
_entity_poly.entity_id
_entity_poly.type
_entity_poly.pdbx_seq_one_letter_code
_entity_poly.pdbx_strand_id
1 'polypeptide(L)'
;MRRTYFFIVVLFGMATATFAQTTSSDSQTLQALLTEIRQLRQDLQVSLTRIQSAQILLSRLQIQQVSVSRASQHLDDARSKLAEVQVVIRSEAAEIKHYEDSGDHAAQVEDALNRAKADLEASTILAQQRQSTETDAEQQMRTEQDKLDMLESRLDELVGKIGSPSAQPARVPR
;
A
#
# COMPACT_ATOMS: atom_id res chain seq x y z
N MET A 1 -27.76 -92.74 17.50
CA MET A 1 -27.61 -91.85 16.33
C MET A 1 -28.59 -90.65 16.30
N ARG A 2 -29.14 -90.19 17.44
CA ARG A 2 -30.00 -88.97 17.51
C ARG A 2 -29.42 -87.84 18.38
N ARG A 3 -28.33 -88.10 19.09
CA ARG A 3 -27.68 -87.15 20.02
C ARG A 3 -26.59 -86.29 19.35
N THR A 4 -26.04 -86.73 18.22
CA THR A 4 -25.02 -85.98 17.47
C THR A 4 -25.60 -84.88 16.58
N TYR A 5 -26.85 -85.00 16.14
CA TYR A 5 -27.53 -83.95 15.36
C TYR A 5 -27.94 -82.73 16.21
N PHE A 6 -28.12 -82.90 17.53
CA PHE A 6 -28.49 -81.81 18.42
C PHE A 6 -27.34 -80.83 18.67
N PHE A 7 -26.09 -81.29 18.60
CA PHE A 7 -24.91 -80.44 18.79
C PHE A 7 -24.59 -79.56 17.58
N ILE A 8 -25.01 -79.94 16.37
CA ILE A 8 -24.74 -79.17 15.14
C ILE A 8 -25.76 -78.01 14.99
N VAL A 9 -26.99 -78.17 15.47
CA VAL A 9 -28.02 -77.12 15.41
C VAL A 9 -27.80 -76.03 16.47
N VAL A 10 -27.27 -76.38 17.65
CA VAL A 10 -26.96 -75.40 18.70
C VAL A 10 -25.74 -74.54 18.36
N LEU A 11 -24.78 -75.09 17.61
CA LEU A 11 -23.57 -74.35 17.19
C LEU A 11 -23.81 -73.41 15.99
N PHE A 12 -24.93 -73.56 15.28
CA PHE A 12 -25.35 -72.66 14.19
C PHE A 12 -26.39 -71.60 14.64
N GLY A 13 -26.90 -71.71 15.88
CA GLY A 13 -27.91 -70.81 16.45
C GLY A 13 -27.37 -69.57 17.17
N MET A 14 -26.05 -69.41 17.26
CA MET A 14 -25.41 -68.25 17.93
C MET A 14 -24.94 -67.18 16.93
N ALA A 15 -25.57 -67.11 15.76
CA ALA A 15 -25.46 -65.98 14.82
C ALA A 15 -26.50 -64.87 15.14
N THR A 16 -26.88 -64.71 16.40
CA THR A 16 -27.72 -63.58 16.83
C THR A 16 -26.83 -62.38 17.12
N ALA A 17 -26.67 -61.57 16.06
CA ALA A 17 -26.79 -60.12 16.12
C ALA A 17 -26.07 -59.39 17.27
N THR A 18 -24.75 -59.27 17.16
CA THR A 18 -24.03 -58.09 17.68
C THR A 18 -23.72 -57.15 16.52
N PHE A 19 -24.78 -56.60 15.91
CA PHE A 19 -24.71 -55.44 15.02
C PHE A 19 -25.69 -54.40 15.54
N ALA A 20 -25.36 -53.72 16.64
CA ALA A 20 -26.17 -52.61 17.14
C ALA A 20 -25.40 -51.67 18.08
N GLN A 21 -24.15 -51.29 17.76
CA GLN A 21 -23.50 -50.18 18.47
C GLN A 21 -22.44 -49.39 17.69
N THR A 22 -22.18 -49.71 16.41
CA THR A 22 -21.23 -48.93 15.59
C THR A 22 -21.89 -47.78 14.84
N THR A 23 -23.19 -47.83 14.56
CA THR A 23 -23.88 -46.82 13.73
C THR A 23 -23.95 -45.43 14.38
N SER A 24 -24.03 -45.35 15.71
CA SER A 24 -24.04 -44.07 16.43
C SER A 24 -22.67 -43.40 16.44
N SER A 25 -21.59 -44.18 16.62
CA SER A 25 -20.23 -43.66 16.66
C SER A 25 -19.73 -43.24 15.27
N ASP A 26 -20.09 -43.97 14.21
CA ASP A 26 -19.74 -43.63 12.83
C ASP A 26 -20.45 -42.37 12.34
N SER A 27 -21.71 -42.17 12.74
CA SER A 27 -22.45 -40.95 12.41
C SER A 27 -21.86 -39.72 13.11
N GLN A 28 -21.36 -39.90 14.34
CA GLN A 28 -20.71 -38.85 15.12
C GLN A 28 -19.31 -38.49 14.60
N THR A 29 -18.52 -39.48 14.16
CA THR A 29 -17.21 -39.25 13.51
C THR A 29 -17.37 -38.65 12.10
N LEU A 30 -18.38 -39.07 11.33
CA LEU A 30 -18.71 -38.46 10.04
C LEU A 30 -19.19 -37.01 10.19
N GLN A 31 -19.99 -36.71 11.21
CA GLN A 31 -20.37 -35.32 11.51
C GLN A 31 -19.16 -34.47 11.89
N ALA A 32 -18.25 -35.01 12.70
CA ALA A 32 -17.00 -34.34 13.08
C ALA A 32 -16.12 -34.01 11.84
N LEU A 33 -15.95 -34.98 10.93
CA LEU A 33 -15.24 -34.77 9.66
C LEU A 33 -15.93 -33.75 8.75
N LEU A 34 -17.26 -33.77 8.67
CA LEU A 34 -18.02 -32.78 7.90
C LEU A 34 -17.87 -31.36 8.48
N THR A 35 -17.83 -31.23 9.81
CA THR A 35 -17.56 -29.94 10.46
C THR A 35 -16.13 -29.47 10.22
N GLU A 36 -15.13 -30.35 10.28
CA GLU A 36 -13.74 -30.02 9.93
C GLU A 36 -13.61 -29.61 8.47
N ILE A 37 -14.21 -30.34 7.52
CA ILE A 37 -14.18 -29.98 6.10
C ILE A 37 -14.87 -28.63 5.85
N ARG A 38 -16.00 -28.36 6.53
CA ARG A 38 -16.65 -27.05 6.45
C ARG A 38 -15.74 -25.94 6.99
N GLN A 39 -15.10 -26.16 8.13
CA GLN A 39 -14.12 -25.22 8.70
C GLN A 39 -12.96 -25.00 7.73
N LEU A 40 -12.39 -26.07 7.16
CA LEU A 40 -11.25 -26.01 6.25
C LEU A 40 -11.62 -25.30 4.93
N ARG A 41 -12.83 -25.51 4.40
CA ARG A 41 -13.35 -24.76 3.25
C ARG A 41 -13.51 -23.28 3.59
N GLN A 42 -14.05 -22.98 4.76
CA GLN A 42 -14.28 -21.60 5.20
C GLN A 42 -12.93 -20.88 5.41
N ASP A 43 -11.95 -21.56 5.99
CA ASP A 43 -10.60 -21.04 6.21
C ASP A 43 -9.84 -20.85 4.88
N LEU A 44 -10.00 -21.77 3.92
CA LEU A 44 -9.50 -21.61 2.55
C LEU A 44 -10.14 -20.42 1.83
N GLN A 45 -11.47 -20.25 1.94
CA GLN A 45 -12.16 -19.10 1.34
C GLN A 45 -11.66 -17.79 1.93
N VAL A 46 -11.52 -17.71 3.26
CA VAL A 46 -10.98 -16.53 3.96
C VAL A 46 -9.54 -16.26 3.54
N SER A 47 -8.69 -17.29 3.47
CA SER A 47 -7.31 -17.19 3.02
C SER A 47 -7.21 -16.67 1.58
N LEU A 48 -8.05 -17.20 0.67
CA LEU A 48 -8.03 -16.82 -0.74
C LEU A 48 -8.49 -15.36 -0.95
N THR A 49 -9.52 -14.91 -0.24
CA THR A 49 -9.93 -13.49 -0.24
C THR A 49 -8.84 -12.58 0.34
N ARG A 50 -8.12 -13.01 1.38
CA ARG A 50 -6.99 -12.25 1.96
C ARG A 50 -5.82 -12.15 0.97
N ILE A 51 -5.48 -13.23 0.27
CA ILE A 51 -4.42 -13.24 -0.75
C ILE A 51 -4.78 -12.30 -1.92
N GLN A 52 -6.02 -12.36 -2.42
CA GLN A 52 -6.48 -11.45 -3.48
C GLN A 52 -6.40 -9.99 -3.02
N SER A 53 -6.81 -9.70 -1.78
CA SER A 53 -6.72 -8.36 -1.20
C SER A 53 -5.27 -7.88 -1.09
N ALA A 54 -4.34 -8.77 -0.72
CA ALA A 54 -2.91 -8.44 -0.67
C ALA A 54 -2.32 -8.12 -2.05
N GLN A 55 -2.68 -8.89 -3.08
CA GLN A 55 -2.23 -8.62 -4.46
C GLN A 55 -2.75 -7.26 -4.96
N ILE A 56 -4.01 -6.92 -4.67
CA ILE A 56 -4.59 -5.63 -5.02
C ILE A 56 -3.88 -4.48 -4.27
N LEU A 57 -3.61 -4.64 -2.97
CA LEU A 57 -2.87 -3.61 -2.22
C LEU A 57 -1.44 -3.44 -2.74
N LEU A 58 -0.75 -4.53 -3.06
CA LEU A 58 0.62 -4.48 -3.58
C LEU A 58 0.69 -3.80 -4.95
N SER A 59 -0.23 -4.12 -5.87
CA SER A 59 -0.32 -3.41 -7.16
C SER A 59 -0.63 -1.92 -6.98
N ARG A 60 -1.50 -1.56 -6.04
CA ARG A 60 -1.77 -0.15 -5.70
C ARG A 60 -0.54 0.54 -5.11
N LEU A 61 0.20 -0.13 -4.23
CA LEU A 61 1.45 0.39 -3.67
C LEU A 61 2.47 0.68 -4.77
N GLN A 62 2.65 -0.25 -5.71
CA GLN A 62 3.56 -0.06 -6.85
C GLN A 62 3.16 1.15 -7.70
N ILE A 63 1.88 1.29 -8.03
CA ILE A 63 1.37 2.45 -8.78
C ILE A 63 1.60 3.75 -7.98
N GLN A 64 1.34 3.71 -6.67
CA GLN A 64 1.54 4.87 -5.80
C GLN A 64 3.01 5.28 -5.70
N GLN A 65 3.93 4.33 -5.62
CA GLN A 65 5.37 4.59 -5.59
C GLN A 65 5.85 5.26 -6.89
N VAL A 66 5.29 4.87 -8.04
CA VAL A 66 5.54 5.56 -9.33
C VAL A 66 4.98 6.98 -9.31
N SER A 67 3.79 7.20 -8.71
CA SER A 67 3.19 8.52 -8.55
C SER A 67 4.06 9.44 -7.69
N VAL A 68 4.55 8.96 -6.54
CA VAL A 68 5.48 9.69 -5.66
C VAL A 68 6.78 10.01 -6.38
N SER A 69 7.36 9.05 -7.11
CA SER A 69 8.58 9.28 -7.90
C SER A 69 8.38 10.38 -8.95
N ARG A 70 7.26 10.36 -9.67
CA ARG A 70 6.92 11.42 -10.63
C ARG A 70 6.72 12.78 -9.96
N ALA A 71 6.01 12.81 -8.83
CA ALA A 71 5.80 14.05 -8.07
C ALA A 71 7.13 14.63 -7.54
N SER A 72 8.04 13.77 -7.09
CA SER A 72 9.40 14.17 -6.70
C SER A 72 10.18 14.75 -7.87
N GLN A 73 10.17 14.09 -9.03
CA GLN A 73 10.84 14.61 -10.23
C GLN A 73 10.27 15.97 -10.66
N HIS A 74 8.95 16.15 -10.57
CA HIS A 74 8.31 17.42 -10.89
C HIS A 74 8.72 18.53 -9.91
N LEU A 75 8.81 18.23 -8.61
CA LEU A 75 9.32 19.17 -7.60
C LEU A 75 10.78 19.53 -7.85
N ASP A 76 11.63 18.54 -8.17
CA ASP A 76 13.05 18.77 -8.47
C ASP A 76 13.23 19.64 -9.71
N ASP A 77 12.45 19.41 -10.77
CA ASP A 77 12.44 20.25 -11.97
C ASP A 77 11.97 21.68 -11.66
N ALA A 78 10.90 21.84 -10.87
CA ALA A 78 10.41 23.16 -10.44
C ALA A 78 11.46 23.94 -9.63
N ARG A 79 12.16 23.25 -8.70
CA ARG A 79 13.26 23.83 -7.91
C ARG A 79 14.44 24.22 -8.77
N SER A 80 14.86 23.36 -9.70
CA SER A 80 15.94 23.64 -10.63
C SER A 80 15.65 24.89 -11.47
N LYS A 81 14.44 24.96 -12.01
CA LYS A 81 13.91 26.10 -12.77
C LYS A 81 13.84 27.39 -11.98
N LEU A 82 13.49 27.32 -10.70
CA LEU A 82 13.50 28.49 -9.81
C LEU A 82 14.94 28.94 -9.55
N ALA A 83 15.84 28.01 -9.27
CA ALA A 83 17.26 28.30 -9.01
C ALA A 83 17.93 28.97 -10.22
N GLU A 84 17.62 28.52 -11.44
CA GLU A 84 18.11 29.13 -12.68
C GLU A 84 17.73 30.62 -12.78
N VAL A 85 16.45 30.94 -12.53
CA VAL A 85 15.98 32.34 -12.57
C VAL A 85 16.59 33.16 -11.44
N GLN A 86 16.76 32.59 -10.24
CA GLN A 86 17.42 33.29 -9.13
C GLN A 86 18.88 33.65 -9.42
N VAL A 87 19.59 32.83 -10.19
CA VAL A 87 20.95 33.15 -10.66
C VAL A 87 20.93 34.35 -11.61
N VAL A 88 19.99 34.38 -12.55
CA VAL A 88 19.80 35.51 -13.48
C VAL A 88 19.50 36.81 -12.74
N ILE A 89 18.55 36.78 -11.80
CA ILE A 89 18.22 37.93 -10.94
C ILE A 89 19.47 38.44 -10.22
N ARG A 90 20.29 37.54 -9.67
CA ARG A 90 21.51 37.94 -8.96
C ARG A 90 22.53 38.60 -9.90
N SER A 91 22.68 38.11 -11.14
CA SER A 91 23.57 38.75 -12.12
C SER A 91 23.05 40.12 -12.56
N GLU A 92 21.75 40.24 -12.84
CA GLU A 92 21.13 41.51 -13.24
C GLU A 92 21.23 42.56 -12.13
N ALA A 93 20.97 42.16 -10.88
CA ALA A 93 21.13 43.04 -9.72
C ALA A 93 22.57 43.50 -9.51
N ALA A 94 23.56 42.64 -9.80
CA ALA A 94 24.97 43.01 -9.73
C ALA A 94 25.36 44.00 -10.84
N GLU A 95 24.81 43.83 -12.05
CA GLU A 95 25.04 44.74 -13.17
C GLU A 95 24.42 46.12 -12.92
N ILE A 96 23.19 46.17 -12.43
CA ILE A 96 22.53 47.42 -11.99
C ILE A 96 23.39 48.15 -10.97
N LYS A 97 23.87 47.43 -9.95
CA LYS A 97 24.74 48.01 -8.93
C LYS A 97 26.04 48.57 -9.52
N HIS A 98 26.63 47.89 -10.49
CA HIS A 98 27.83 48.38 -11.17
C HIS A 98 27.58 49.68 -11.95
N TYR A 99 26.43 49.82 -12.63
CA TYR A 99 26.06 51.08 -13.28
C TYR A 99 25.75 52.19 -12.27
N GLU A 100 25.14 51.87 -11.12
CA GLU A 100 24.86 52.84 -10.06
C GLU A 100 26.16 53.32 -9.37
N ASP A 101 27.11 52.40 -9.12
CA ASP A 101 28.38 52.70 -8.47
C ASP A 101 29.36 53.47 -9.39
N SER A 102 29.25 53.32 -10.72
CA SER A 102 30.13 54.04 -11.67
C SER A 102 29.82 55.54 -11.75
N GLY A 103 28.61 55.96 -11.35
CA GLY A 103 28.21 57.37 -11.27
C GLY A 103 28.22 58.12 -12.60
N ASP A 104 28.33 57.41 -13.73
CA ASP A 104 28.36 57.99 -15.07
C ASP A 104 26.93 58.26 -15.55
N HIS A 105 26.57 59.54 -15.64
CA HIS A 105 25.24 60.01 -16.04
C HIS A 105 25.15 60.31 -17.53
N ALA A 106 26.02 59.72 -18.35
CA ALA A 106 25.83 59.74 -19.78
C ALA A 106 24.46 59.12 -20.11
N ALA A 107 23.68 59.76 -20.99
CA ALA A 107 22.33 59.30 -21.36
C ALA A 107 22.28 57.83 -21.80
N GLN A 108 23.38 57.32 -22.39
CA GLN A 108 23.53 55.93 -22.78
C GLN A 108 23.60 54.96 -21.59
N VAL A 109 24.23 55.36 -20.48
CA VAL A 109 24.32 54.58 -19.24
C VAL A 109 22.99 54.59 -18.50
N GLU A 110 22.29 55.74 -18.50
CA GLU A 110 20.95 55.85 -17.92
C GLU A 110 19.92 54.98 -18.67
N ASP A 111 19.97 54.97 -20.01
CA ASP A 111 19.15 54.07 -20.83
C ASP A 111 19.47 52.59 -20.56
N ALA A 112 20.75 52.23 -20.42
CA ALA A 112 21.16 50.87 -20.10
C ALA A 112 20.69 50.44 -18.70
N LEU A 113 20.81 51.33 -17.70
CA LEU A 113 20.33 51.12 -16.34
C LEU A 113 18.81 50.90 -16.31
N ASN A 114 18.05 51.70 -17.04
CA ASN A 114 16.59 51.56 -17.11
C ASN A 114 16.18 50.23 -17.76
N ARG A 115 16.90 49.77 -18.79
CA ARG A 115 16.67 48.44 -19.39
C ARG A 115 16.99 47.32 -18.40
N ALA A 116 18.15 47.36 -17.76
CA ALA A 116 18.54 46.35 -16.77
C ALA A 116 17.53 46.27 -15.60
N LYS A 117 16.99 47.41 -15.15
CA LYS A 117 15.93 47.45 -14.13
C LYS A 117 14.63 46.81 -14.61
N ALA A 118 14.23 47.06 -15.86
CA ALA A 118 13.05 46.43 -16.44
C ALA A 118 13.22 44.90 -16.61
N ASP A 119 14.40 44.47 -17.03
CA ASP A 119 14.75 43.04 -17.15
C ASP A 119 14.73 42.36 -15.77
N LEU A 120 15.31 42.99 -14.74
CA LEU A 120 15.27 42.51 -13.36
C LEU A 120 13.83 42.37 -12.83
N GLU A 121 12.95 43.33 -13.13
CA GLU A 121 11.55 43.26 -12.74
C GLU A 121 10.84 42.09 -13.44
N ALA A 122 11.08 41.90 -14.75
CA ALA A 122 10.54 40.77 -15.50
C ALA A 122 11.04 39.41 -14.95
N SER A 123 12.34 39.30 -14.68
CA SER A 123 12.96 38.12 -14.05
C SER A 123 12.38 37.86 -12.65
N THR A 124 12.12 38.90 -11.87
CA THR A 124 11.51 38.80 -10.54
C THR A 124 10.07 38.28 -10.60
N ILE A 125 9.26 38.78 -11.55
CA ILE A 125 7.90 38.28 -11.78
C ILE A 125 7.94 36.80 -12.18
N LEU A 126 8.85 36.42 -13.07
CA LEU A 126 9.04 35.04 -13.48
C LEU A 126 9.44 34.15 -12.29
N ALA A 127 10.33 34.62 -11.41
CA ALA A 127 10.71 33.89 -10.20
C ALA A 127 9.53 33.68 -9.26
N GLN A 128 8.66 34.68 -9.08
CA GLN A 128 7.45 34.53 -8.27
C GLN A 128 6.50 33.48 -8.85
N GLN A 129 6.32 33.47 -10.17
CA GLN A 129 5.52 32.44 -10.83
C GLN A 129 6.12 31.03 -10.65
N ARG A 130 7.46 30.91 -10.78
CA ARG A 130 8.17 29.65 -10.55
C ARG A 130 8.11 29.21 -9.09
N GLN A 131 8.14 30.14 -8.14
CA GLN A 131 7.97 29.86 -6.71
C GLN A 131 6.58 29.33 -6.38
N SER A 132 5.53 29.89 -7.01
CA SER A 132 4.18 29.34 -6.91
C SER A 132 4.13 27.90 -7.45
N THR A 133 4.75 27.66 -8.62
CA THR A 133 4.81 26.34 -9.23
C THR A 133 5.55 25.33 -8.34
N GLU A 134 6.65 25.74 -7.70
CA GLU A 134 7.38 24.91 -6.73
C GLU A 134 6.50 24.55 -5.54
N THR A 135 5.76 25.52 -5.00
CA THR A 135 4.87 25.33 -3.85
C THR A 135 3.76 24.33 -4.19
N ASP A 136 3.15 24.46 -5.37
CA ASP A 136 2.12 23.53 -5.86
C ASP A 136 2.69 22.12 -6.05
N ALA A 137 3.90 22.00 -6.63
CA ALA A 137 4.59 20.73 -6.79
C ALA A 137 4.94 20.07 -5.45
N GLU A 138 5.34 20.86 -4.45
CA GLU A 138 5.63 20.38 -3.10
C GLU A 138 4.35 19.87 -2.42
N GLN A 139 3.24 20.61 -2.53
CA GLN A 139 1.96 20.17 -2.00
C GLN A 139 1.48 18.87 -2.66
N GLN A 140 1.68 18.72 -3.97
CA GLN A 140 1.37 17.48 -4.68
C GLN A 140 2.24 16.33 -4.18
N MET A 141 3.55 16.53 -4.01
CA MET A 141 4.47 15.53 -3.49
C MET A 141 4.06 15.05 -2.09
N ARG A 142 3.73 15.98 -1.18
CA ARG A 142 3.22 15.64 0.16
C ARG A 142 1.93 14.83 0.10
N THR A 143 0.99 15.23 -0.77
CA THR A 143 -0.28 14.50 -0.95
C THR A 143 -0.05 13.06 -1.44
N GLU A 144 0.91 12.85 -2.35
CA GLU A 144 1.24 11.51 -2.83
C GLU A 144 1.99 10.67 -1.78
N GLN A 145 2.78 11.29 -0.91
CA GLN A 145 3.39 10.64 0.25
C GLN A 145 2.34 10.21 1.28
N ASP A 146 1.40 11.08 1.63
CA ASP A 146 0.31 10.75 2.57
C ASP A 146 -0.52 9.54 2.08
N LYS A 147 -0.77 9.46 0.77
CA LYS A 147 -1.44 8.32 0.14
C LYS A 147 -0.60 7.04 0.23
N LEU A 148 0.72 7.13 0.08
CA LEU A 148 1.63 6.01 0.22
C LEU A 148 1.62 5.48 1.66
N ASP A 149 1.79 6.36 2.63
CA ASP A 149 1.76 6.03 4.07
C ASP A 149 0.44 5.34 4.46
N MET A 150 -0.69 5.84 3.93
CA MET A 150 -1.99 5.20 4.14
C MET A 150 -2.05 3.79 3.52
N LEU A 151 -1.47 3.57 2.33
CA LEU A 151 -1.44 2.25 1.70
C LEU A 151 -0.55 1.28 2.48
N GLU A 152 0.60 1.74 2.97
CA GLU A 152 1.51 0.97 3.81
C GLU A 152 0.82 0.55 5.11
N SER A 153 0.15 1.48 5.80
CA SER A 153 -0.63 1.16 7.00
C SER A 153 -1.71 0.09 6.77
N ARG A 154 -2.43 0.16 5.63
CA ARG A 154 -3.42 -0.87 5.26
C ARG A 154 -2.79 -2.22 4.95
N LEU A 155 -1.59 -2.21 4.36
CA LEU A 155 -0.83 -3.42 4.07
C LEU A 155 -0.37 -4.07 5.38
N ASP A 156 0.16 -3.29 6.33
CA ASP A 156 0.54 -3.76 7.66
C ASP A 156 -0.66 -4.32 8.44
N GLU A 157 -1.82 -3.66 8.38
CA GLU A 157 -3.05 -4.16 8.99
C GLU A 157 -3.47 -5.50 8.37
N LEU A 158 -3.38 -5.64 7.05
CA LEU A 158 -3.69 -6.90 6.35
C LEU A 158 -2.70 -8.01 6.74
N VAL A 159 -1.41 -7.71 6.79
CA VAL A 159 -0.36 -8.64 7.23
C VAL A 159 -0.60 -9.06 8.68
N GLY A 160 -0.94 -8.13 9.57
CA GLY A 160 -1.29 -8.44 10.96
C GLY A 160 -2.52 -9.34 11.09
N LYS A 161 -3.57 -9.11 10.28
CA LYS A 161 -4.77 -9.97 10.21
C LYS A 161 -4.47 -11.36 9.64
N ILE A 162 -3.50 -11.49 8.73
CA ILE A 162 -3.05 -12.79 8.20
C ILE A 162 -2.19 -13.51 9.24
N GLY A 163 -1.28 -12.80 9.91
CA GLY A 163 -0.34 -13.35 10.89
C GLY A 163 -0.94 -13.65 12.26
N SER A 164 -2.17 -13.18 12.53
CA SER A 164 -2.96 -13.56 13.71
C SER A 164 -3.77 -14.82 13.37
N PRO A 165 -3.28 -16.04 13.66
CA PRO A 165 -4.16 -17.19 13.65
C PRO A 165 -5.27 -16.88 14.65
N SER A 166 -6.51 -17.03 14.21
CA SER A 166 -7.71 -16.97 15.02
C SER A 166 -7.41 -17.60 16.38
N ALA A 167 -7.35 -16.80 17.45
CA ALA A 167 -7.20 -17.31 18.80
C ALA A 167 -8.48 -18.11 19.11
N GLN A 168 -8.47 -19.37 18.70
CA GLN A 168 -9.54 -20.30 18.95
C GLN A 168 -9.30 -20.82 20.36
N PRO A 169 -10.18 -20.53 21.34
CA PRO A 169 -10.03 -21.08 22.67
C PRO A 169 -10.35 -22.57 22.59
N ALA A 170 -9.33 -23.39 22.33
CA ALA A 170 -9.37 -24.82 22.60
C ALA A 170 -9.29 -25.03 24.12
N ARG A 171 -10.39 -24.78 24.82
CA ARG A 171 -10.75 -25.44 26.09
C ARG A 171 -12.15 -25.98 25.84
N VAL A 172 -12.40 -27.28 25.86
CA VAL A 172 -12.50 -28.23 26.99
C VAL A 172 -12.51 -29.64 26.32
N PRO A 173 -11.97 -30.76 26.87
CA PRO A 173 -12.31 -31.28 28.21
C PRO A 173 -11.23 -32.02 29.02
N ARG A 174 -11.41 -31.98 30.34
CA ARG A 174 -11.43 -33.17 31.21
C ARG A 174 -12.51 -32.99 32.25
#